data_AF-A0A5C3QDC4-F1
#
_entry.id   AF-A0A5C3QDC4-F1
#
_cell.length_a   1.000
_cell.length_b   1.000
_cell.length_c   1.000
_cell.angle_alpha   90.00
_cell.angle_beta   90.00
_cell.angle_gamma   90.00
#
_symmetry.space_group_name_H-M   'P 1'
#
loop_
_entity.id
_entity.type
_entity.pdbx_description
1 polymer ?
#
loop_
_entity_poly.entity_id
_entity_poly.type
_entity_poly.pdbx_seq_one_letter_code
_entity_poly.pdbx_strand_id
1 'polypeptide(L)'
;MIDQVLRMLISTPPLPELLKVWNECETKLVVEAQRLVDGGEVVPPIAFLPLEKGAYVGAREGSVGFGDGDEDLMERIKNLSKGSRCYFPVYVPGANLSVGDLHFSQGDGEVSFCGAIETAGIITLKTSTIKDGVENFALRLPIFLPSPVDPVYSSQDGVPPPSQYMKVPA
;
A
#
# COMPACT_ATOMS: atom_id res chain seq x y z
N MET A 1 2.19 -25.96 -7.88
CA MET A 1 2.66 -24.91 -6.96
C MET A 1 2.17 -23.60 -7.55
N ILE A 2 1.31 -22.87 -6.85
CA ILE A 2 0.68 -21.68 -7.39
C ILE A 2 1.72 -20.55 -7.38
N ASP A 3 2.21 -20.17 -8.56
CA ASP A 3 3.19 -19.10 -8.76
C ASP A 3 2.52 -17.72 -8.72
N GLN A 4 1.98 -17.35 -7.55
CA GLN A 4 1.14 -16.16 -7.45
C GLN A 4 1.87 -14.86 -7.13
N VAL A 5 1.34 -13.84 -7.77
CA VAL A 5 1.77 -12.44 -7.83
C VAL A 5 1.06 -11.72 -6.68
N LEU A 6 1.57 -11.92 -5.45
CA LEU A 6 1.10 -11.18 -4.28
C LEU A 6 1.53 -9.71 -4.41
N ARG A 7 0.57 -8.79 -4.34
CA ARG A 7 0.77 -7.33 -4.30
C ARG A 7 0.52 -6.86 -2.87
N MET A 8 1.09 -5.74 -2.46
CA MET A 8 1.18 -5.41 -1.03
C MET A 8 1.27 -3.92 -0.75
N LEU A 9 0.97 -3.58 0.50
CA LEU A 9 1.41 -2.36 1.17
C LEU A 9 2.75 -2.65 1.87
N ILE A 10 3.77 -1.84 1.62
CA ILE A 10 5.10 -1.98 2.23
C ILE A 10 5.77 -0.62 2.45
N SER A 11 6.38 -0.42 3.62
CA SER A 11 7.00 0.86 4.00
C SER A 11 8.03 0.75 5.11
N THR A 12 8.77 1.84 5.31
CA THR A 12 9.56 2.13 6.51
C THR A 12 8.90 3.29 7.27
N PRO A 13 9.03 3.38 8.60
CA PRO A 13 8.40 4.45 9.35
C PRO A 13 9.06 5.81 9.05
N PRO A 14 8.29 6.89 9.07
CA PRO A 14 8.79 8.24 8.83
C PRO A 14 9.61 8.78 10.00
N LEU A 15 10.31 9.90 9.77
CA LEU A 15 10.81 10.75 10.85
C LEU A 15 9.65 11.40 11.63
N PRO A 16 9.81 11.68 12.94
CA PRO A 16 8.81 12.42 13.72
C PRO A 16 8.43 13.78 13.10
N GLU A 17 9.39 14.46 12.49
CA GLU A 17 9.16 15.74 11.82
C GLU A 17 8.30 15.58 10.56
N LEU A 18 8.52 14.50 9.80
CA LEU A 18 7.73 14.20 8.60
C LEU A 18 6.29 13.80 8.97
N LEU A 19 6.13 12.97 10.01
CA LEU A 19 4.82 12.61 10.56
C LEU A 19 4.03 13.85 10.99
N LYS A 20 4.70 14.82 11.61
CA LYS A 20 4.09 16.10 11.99
C LYS A 20 3.62 16.88 10.76
N VAL A 21 4.42 16.93 9.70
CA VAL A 21 4.04 17.61 8.44
C VAL A 21 2.80 16.95 7.83
N TRP A 22 2.73 15.63 7.78
CA TRP A 22 1.55 14.91 7.27
C TRP A 22 0.29 15.24 8.07
N ASN A 23 0.37 15.11 9.40
CA ASN A 23 -0.74 15.45 10.30
C ASN A 23 -1.21 16.90 10.11
N GLU A 24 -0.28 17.85 9.96
CA GLU A 24 -0.63 19.25 9.70
C GLU A 24 -1.30 19.46 8.34
N CYS A 25 -0.80 18.81 7.28
CA CYS A 25 -1.35 18.91 5.93
C CYS A 25 -2.76 18.33 5.85
N GLU A 26 -2.97 17.13 6.36
CA GLU A 26 -4.26 16.45 6.33
C GLU A 26 -5.29 17.15 7.22
N THR A 27 -4.88 17.61 8.40
CA THR A 27 -5.75 18.41 9.28
C THR A 27 -6.22 19.68 8.58
N LYS A 28 -5.31 20.41 7.91
CA LYS A 28 -5.68 21.60 7.15
C LYS A 28 -6.67 21.28 6.03
N LEU A 29 -6.45 20.18 5.31
CA LEU A 29 -7.33 19.73 4.23
C LEU A 29 -8.74 19.42 4.74
N VAL A 30 -8.86 18.65 5.83
CA VAL A 30 -10.14 18.31 6.47
C VAL A 30 -10.88 19.57 6.91
N VAL A 31 -10.20 20.47 7.65
CA VAL A 31 -10.81 21.70 8.15
C VAL A 31 -11.30 22.59 7.00
N GLU A 32 -10.56 22.69 5.91
CA GLU A 32 -10.96 23.50 4.77
C GLU A 32 -12.15 22.88 4.02
N ALA A 33 -12.17 21.57 3.81
CA ALA A 33 -13.31 20.91 3.17
C ALA A 33 -14.60 21.07 3.98
N GLN A 34 -14.52 20.98 5.32
CA GLN A 34 -15.66 21.18 6.20
C GLN A 34 -16.25 22.60 6.09
N ARG A 35 -15.41 23.62 5.83
CA ARG A 35 -15.90 25.00 5.63
C ARG A 35 -16.66 25.20 4.32
N LEU A 36 -16.41 24.35 3.33
CA LEU A 36 -17.02 24.44 2.00
C LEU A 36 -18.37 23.73 1.91
N VAL A 37 -18.73 22.92 2.91
CA VAL A 37 -19.97 22.13 2.93
C VAL A 37 -20.94 22.69 3.97
N ASP A 38 -22.18 22.95 3.57
CA ASP A 38 -23.24 23.38 4.49
C ASP A 38 -23.51 22.28 5.54
N GLY A 39 -23.53 22.67 6.81
CA GLY A 39 -23.58 21.72 7.94
C GLY A 39 -22.24 21.08 8.33
N GLY A 40 -21.15 21.32 7.57
CA GLY A 40 -19.79 20.93 7.93
C GLY A 40 -19.46 19.43 7.84
N GLU A 41 -20.38 18.60 7.38
CA GLU A 41 -20.17 17.15 7.27
C GLU A 41 -19.74 16.76 5.84
N VAL A 42 -18.52 16.23 5.69
CA VAL A 42 -17.97 15.81 4.39
C VAL A 42 -18.09 14.29 4.25
N VAL A 43 -18.93 13.82 3.32
CA VAL A 43 -19.17 12.40 3.08
C VAL A 43 -18.98 12.06 1.58
N PRO A 44 -18.08 11.13 1.23
CA PRO A 44 -17.13 10.44 2.12
C PRO A 44 -16.08 11.39 2.71
N PRO A 45 -15.47 11.06 3.87
CA PRO A 45 -14.37 11.86 4.41
C PRO A 45 -13.22 11.92 3.42
N ILE A 46 -12.59 13.08 3.33
CA ILE A 46 -11.49 13.34 2.39
C ILE A 46 -10.11 12.91 2.90
N ALA A 47 -9.96 12.74 4.21
CA ALA A 47 -8.80 12.16 4.87
C ALA A 47 -9.23 11.66 6.26
N PHE A 48 -8.52 10.67 6.79
CA PHE A 48 -8.74 10.17 8.15
C PHE A 48 -7.65 10.72 9.06
N LEU A 49 -8.02 11.65 9.94
CA LEU A 49 -7.07 12.18 10.93
C LEU A 49 -6.67 11.09 11.93
N PRO A 50 -5.54 11.26 12.64
CA PRO A 50 -5.06 10.22 13.55
C PRO A 50 -6.10 9.87 14.64
N LEU A 51 -6.43 8.58 14.76
CA LEU A 51 -7.40 8.06 15.73
C LEU A 51 -6.75 7.05 16.68
N GLU A 52 -6.84 7.31 17.99
CA GLU A 52 -6.33 6.36 19.00
C GLU A 52 -7.17 5.08 19.05
N LYS A 53 -8.48 5.21 18.82
CA LYS A 53 -9.42 4.09 18.88
C LYS A 53 -9.20 3.16 17.69
N GLY A 54 -8.73 1.94 17.97
CA GLY A 54 -8.48 0.92 16.96
C GLY A 54 -7.04 0.89 16.44
N ALA A 55 -6.18 1.83 16.87
CA ALA A 55 -4.77 1.82 16.51
C ALA A 55 -4.03 0.69 17.24
N TYR A 56 -3.22 -0.06 16.48
CA TYR A 56 -2.31 -1.07 17.01
C TYR A 56 -0.86 -0.64 16.78
N VAL A 57 -0.16 -0.31 17.86
CA VAL A 57 1.19 0.29 17.82
C VAL A 57 2.33 -0.74 18.00
N GLY A 58 2.00 -2.03 17.95
CA GLY A 58 2.94 -3.11 18.21
C GLY A 58 3.40 -3.17 19.68
N ALA A 59 4.61 -3.70 19.90
CA ALA A 59 5.15 -3.97 21.24
C ALA A 59 5.83 -2.75 21.92
N ARG A 60 5.27 -1.54 21.75
CA ARG A 60 5.80 -0.32 22.39
C ARG A 60 5.06 0.01 23.70
N GLU A 61 5.82 0.43 24.70
CA GLU A 61 5.30 1.10 25.91
C GLU A 61 5.38 2.63 25.73
N GLY A 62 4.33 3.36 26.14
CA GLY A 62 4.28 4.84 26.14
C GLY A 62 3.34 5.48 25.10
N SER A 63 3.26 6.81 25.11
CA SER A 63 2.44 7.59 24.16
C SER A 63 3.05 7.54 22.76
N VAL A 64 2.28 7.08 21.78
CA VAL A 64 2.71 7.00 20.37
C VAL A 64 2.10 8.16 19.61
N GLY A 65 2.92 8.87 18.82
CA GLY A 65 2.40 9.82 17.85
C GLY A 65 1.68 9.03 16.75
N PHE A 66 0.40 9.29 16.56
CA PHE A 66 -0.41 8.70 15.50
C PHE A 66 -0.30 9.58 14.25
N GLY A 67 -0.21 8.96 13.09
CA GLY A 67 -0.34 9.61 11.80
C GLY A 67 -0.27 8.59 10.68
N ASP A 68 -1.15 8.78 9.71
CA ASP A 68 -1.15 8.06 8.45
C ASP A 68 -0.44 8.97 7.45
N GLY A 69 0.47 8.43 6.67
CA GLY A 69 1.04 9.19 5.57
C GLY A 69 1.90 8.33 4.67
N ASP A 70 1.76 8.61 3.37
CA ASP A 70 2.01 7.63 2.33
C ASP A 70 3.30 7.90 1.55
N GLU A 71 4.06 8.95 1.86
CA GLU A 71 5.21 9.31 1.02
C GLU A 71 6.33 8.25 1.07
N ASP A 72 6.36 7.42 2.11
CA ASP A 72 7.29 6.29 2.24
C ASP A 72 6.61 4.93 2.01
N LEU A 73 5.35 4.97 1.56
CA LEU A 73 4.50 3.83 1.32
C LEU A 73 4.50 3.45 -0.16
N MET A 74 4.68 2.17 -0.42
CA MET A 74 4.34 1.58 -1.71
C MET A 74 3.08 0.76 -1.51
N GLU A 75 1.95 1.30 -1.95
CA GLU A 75 0.62 0.72 -1.78
C GLU A 75 -0.12 0.67 -3.11
N ARG A 76 -0.96 -0.36 -3.30
CA ARG A 76 -1.89 -0.53 -4.42
C ARG A 76 -1.25 -0.39 -5.82
N ILE A 77 0.06 -0.61 -5.94
CA ILE A 77 0.74 -0.67 -7.23
C ILE A 77 0.67 -2.10 -7.74
N LYS A 78 -0.06 -2.28 -8.83
CA LYS A 78 -0.31 -3.61 -9.33
C LYS A 78 1.02 -4.33 -9.69
N ASN A 79 1.96 -3.67 -10.34
CA ASN A 79 3.23 -4.29 -10.76
C ASN A 79 4.25 -4.51 -9.62
N LEU A 80 3.91 -4.13 -8.39
CA LEU A 80 4.69 -4.47 -7.20
C LEU A 80 4.33 -5.90 -6.77
N SER A 81 5.10 -6.88 -7.23
CA SER A 81 4.77 -8.29 -7.09
C SER A 81 5.95 -9.20 -6.76
N LYS A 82 5.70 -10.51 -6.63
CA LYS A 82 6.75 -11.52 -6.44
C LYS A 82 7.83 -11.37 -7.53
N GLY A 83 9.05 -11.07 -7.09
CA GLY A 83 10.21 -10.86 -7.97
C GLY A 83 10.59 -9.40 -8.17
N SER A 84 9.71 -8.46 -7.80
CA SER A 84 10.04 -7.03 -7.77
C SER A 84 11.16 -6.73 -6.77
N ARG A 85 11.89 -5.65 -7.04
CA ARG A 85 12.92 -5.12 -6.14
C ARG A 85 12.60 -3.69 -5.76
N CYS A 86 12.43 -3.44 -4.48
CA CYS A 86 12.10 -2.12 -3.95
C CYS A 86 13.30 -1.48 -3.26
N TYR A 87 13.31 -0.15 -3.28
CA TYR A 87 14.29 0.69 -2.63
C TYR A 87 13.54 1.74 -1.84
N PHE A 88 13.71 1.70 -0.51
CA PHE A 88 13.07 2.63 0.41
C PHE A 88 14.14 3.57 0.99
N PRO A 89 13.83 4.88 1.14
CA PRO A 89 14.59 5.73 2.03
C PRO A 89 14.49 5.20 3.48
N VAL A 90 15.56 5.30 4.26
CA VAL A 90 15.59 4.82 5.65
C VAL A 90 15.82 5.99 6.58
N TYR A 91 14.83 6.25 7.44
CA TYR A 91 14.81 7.41 8.33
C TYR A 91 15.22 7.11 9.76
N VAL A 92 15.01 5.88 10.21
CA VAL A 92 15.26 5.46 11.59
C VAL A 92 16.26 4.30 11.66
N PRO A 93 17.05 4.20 12.74
CA PRO A 93 17.91 3.04 12.97
C PRO A 93 17.10 1.74 12.93
N GLY A 94 17.62 0.75 12.20
CA GLY A 94 16.98 -0.56 12.04
C GLY A 94 15.96 -0.63 10.88
N ALA A 95 15.64 0.51 10.24
CA ALA A 95 14.69 0.64 9.13
C ALA A 95 13.23 0.23 9.43
N ASN A 96 12.97 -0.72 10.32
CA ASN A 96 11.65 -1.15 10.78
C ASN A 96 10.64 -1.40 9.64
N LEU A 97 11.10 -2.11 8.61
CA LEU A 97 10.30 -2.45 7.43
C LEU A 97 9.02 -3.18 7.85
N SER A 98 7.86 -2.66 7.42
CA SER A 98 6.54 -3.23 7.66
C SER A 98 5.84 -3.54 6.34
N VAL A 99 5.00 -4.56 6.34
CA VAL A 99 4.35 -5.08 5.12
C VAL A 99 3.05 -5.79 5.47
N GLY A 100 2.02 -5.57 4.66
CA GLY A 100 0.68 -6.12 4.82
C GLY A 100 -0.15 -5.94 3.55
N ASP A 101 -1.48 -5.99 3.71
CA ASP A 101 -2.44 -5.72 2.63
C ASP A 101 -2.19 -6.57 1.37
N LEU A 102 -2.17 -7.90 1.57
CA LEU A 102 -1.78 -8.83 0.52
C LEU A 102 -2.93 -9.05 -0.47
N HIS A 103 -2.69 -8.64 -1.71
CA HIS A 103 -3.62 -8.80 -2.81
C HIS A 103 -3.19 -9.96 -3.70
N PHE A 104 -4.06 -10.93 -3.91
CA PHE A 104 -3.86 -12.00 -4.89
C PHE A 104 -3.88 -11.45 -6.33
N SER A 105 -4.75 -10.47 -6.59
CA SER A 105 -4.78 -9.69 -7.82
C SER A 105 -5.45 -8.35 -7.58
N GLN A 106 -5.10 -7.36 -8.39
CA GLN A 106 -5.62 -5.99 -8.30
C GLN A 106 -5.57 -5.34 -9.69
N GLY A 107 -6.56 -4.51 -10.01
CA GLY A 107 -6.52 -3.60 -11.16
C GLY A 107 -5.75 -2.32 -10.87
N ASP A 108 -5.41 -1.56 -11.92
CA ASP A 108 -4.80 -0.23 -11.73
C ASP A 108 -5.78 0.72 -11.03
N GLY A 109 -5.27 1.45 -10.04
CA GLY A 109 -6.02 2.44 -9.27
C GLY A 109 -7.03 1.88 -8.27
N GLU A 110 -7.26 0.56 -8.26
CA GLU A 110 -8.20 -0.11 -7.36
C GLU A 110 -9.53 0.64 -7.17
N VAL A 111 -10.16 0.97 -8.28
CA VAL A 111 -11.35 1.87 -8.34
C VAL A 111 -12.50 1.43 -7.43
N SER A 112 -12.59 0.14 -7.14
CA SER A 112 -13.56 -0.47 -6.22
C SER A 112 -13.34 -0.14 -4.74
N PHE A 113 -12.20 0.48 -4.39
CA PHE A 113 -11.71 0.76 -3.03
C PHE A 113 -11.44 -0.50 -2.20
N CYS A 114 -12.43 -1.36 -2.00
CA CYS A 114 -12.29 -2.70 -1.41
C CYS A 114 -12.34 -3.76 -2.53
N GLY A 115 -11.43 -3.73 -3.50
CA GLY A 115 -11.59 -4.66 -4.63
C GLY A 115 -10.34 -5.08 -5.38
N ALA A 116 -9.20 -5.08 -4.68
CA ALA A 116 -8.31 -6.21 -4.82
C ALA A 116 -9.00 -7.54 -4.45
N ILE A 117 -8.37 -8.64 -4.85
CA ILE A 117 -8.66 -9.95 -4.27
C ILE A 117 -7.83 -10.05 -2.98
N GLU A 118 -8.41 -9.59 -1.88
CA GLU A 118 -7.80 -9.60 -0.54
C GLU A 118 -7.52 -11.02 -0.04
N THR A 119 -6.34 -11.25 0.52
CA THR A 119 -6.01 -12.56 1.09
C THR A 119 -5.00 -12.47 2.23
N ALA A 120 -5.12 -13.36 3.22
CA ALA A 120 -4.00 -13.67 4.09
C ALA A 120 -2.93 -14.44 3.29
N GLY A 121 -1.66 -14.32 3.69
CA GLY A 121 -0.57 -14.97 2.96
C GLY A 121 0.75 -14.93 3.69
N ILE A 122 1.75 -15.52 3.05
CA ILE A 122 3.14 -15.53 3.53
C ILE A 122 3.99 -14.92 2.42
N ILE A 123 4.84 -13.99 2.80
CA ILE A 123 5.84 -13.41 1.90
C ILE A 123 7.24 -13.83 2.36
N THR A 124 8.16 -13.96 1.40
CA THR A 124 9.58 -14.15 1.68
C THR A 124 10.34 -12.98 1.08
N LEU A 125 11.03 -12.24 1.94
CA LEU A 125 11.79 -11.05 1.56
C LEU A 125 13.28 -11.31 1.72
N LYS A 126 14.08 -10.74 0.81
CA LYS A 126 15.53 -10.58 0.99
C LYS A 126 15.82 -9.10 1.13
N THR A 127 16.40 -8.70 2.26
CA THR A 127 16.75 -7.31 2.54
C THR A 127 18.26 -7.11 2.55
N SER A 128 18.68 -5.91 2.17
CA SER A 128 20.06 -5.45 2.24
C SER A 128 20.07 -3.93 2.29
N THR A 129 21.09 -3.33 2.89
CA THR A 129 21.23 -1.88 2.96
C THR A 129 22.23 -1.37 1.92
N ILE A 130 21.91 -0.24 1.29
CA ILE A 130 22.84 0.51 0.45
C ILE A 130 23.29 1.73 1.25
N LYS A 131 24.58 1.81 1.57
CA LYS A 131 25.14 2.98 2.25
C LYS A 131 25.05 4.19 1.33
N ASP A 132 24.66 5.32 1.93
CA ASP A 132 24.45 6.60 1.23
C ASP A 132 23.44 6.48 0.06
N GLY A 133 22.56 5.47 0.10
CA GLY A 133 21.62 5.18 -0.99
C GLY A 133 20.66 6.34 -1.27
N VAL A 134 20.20 7.04 -0.23
CA VAL A 134 19.31 8.20 -0.40
C VAL A 134 19.98 9.29 -1.24
N GLU A 135 21.25 9.61 -0.94
CA GLU A 135 22.03 10.59 -1.69
C GLU A 135 22.37 10.08 -3.09
N ASN A 136 22.90 8.86 -3.19
CA ASN A 136 23.37 8.25 -4.43
C ASN A 136 22.25 8.09 -5.49
N PHE A 137 21.01 7.85 -5.05
CA PHE A 137 19.85 7.71 -5.93
C PHE A 137 18.95 8.94 -5.94
N ALA A 138 19.29 10.01 -5.20
CA ALA A 138 18.43 11.17 -4.96
C ALA A 138 16.99 10.75 -4.57
N LEU A 139 16.87 9.75 -3.68
CA LEU A 139 15.59 9.18 -3.31
C LEU A 139 14.81 10.13 -2.42
N ARG A 140 13.65 10.56 -2.91
CA ARG A 140 12.65 11.31 -2.15
C ARG A 140 11.41 10.48 -1.80
N LEU A 141 11.08 9.52 -2.66
CA LEU A 141 10.01 8.53 -2.50
C LEU A 141 10.62 7.16 -2.78
N PRO A 142 9.99 6.05 -2.35
CA PRO A 142 10.47 4.74 -2.72
C PRO A 142 10.45 4.58 -4.25
N ILE A 143 11.29 3.68 -4.75
CA ILE A 143 11.26 3.26 -6.16
C ILE A 143 11.32 1.75 -6.23
N PHE A 144 10.84 1.17 -7.32
CA PHE A 144 10.94 -0.27 -7.51
C PHE A 144 11.23 -0.64 -8.96
N LEU A 145 11.87 -1.79 -9.12
CA LEU A 145 11.96 -2.50 -10.38
C LEU A 145 10.85 -3.57 -10.38
N PRO A 146 10.00 -3.61 -11.42
CA PRO A 146 8.92 -4.59 -11.51
C PRO A 146 9.45 -6.02 -11.62
N SER A 147 8.58 -6.98 -11.36
CA SER A 147 8.94 -8.38 -11.43
C SER A 147 9.35 -8.77 -12.86
N PRO A 148 10.37 -9.62 -13.03
CA PRO A 148 10.65 -10.26 -14.31
C PRO A 148 9.55 -11.25 -14.73
N VAL A 149 8.62 -11.56 -13.82
CA VAL A 149 7.48 -12.46 -14.05
C VAL A 149 6.19 -11.67 -13.84
N ASP A 150 5.64 -11.15 -14.93
CA ASP A 150 4.33 -10.50 -14.94
C ASP A 150 3.25 -11.49 -15.43
N PRO A 151 2.02 -11.45 -14.86
CA PRO A 151 0.95 -12.32 -15.31
C PRO A 151 0.49 -11.90 -16.71
N VAL A 152 0.71 -12.79 -17.68
CA VAL A 152 0.26 -12.61 -19.06
C VAL A 152 -1.14 -13.21 -19.19
N TYR A 153 -2.17 -12.37 -19.20
CA TYR A 153 -3.56 -12.80 -19.32
C TYR A 153 -3.99 -13.15 -20.76
N SER A 154 -3.05 -13.21 -21.71
CA SER A 154 -3.36 -13.37 -23.14
C SER A 154 -3.51 -14.82 -23.60
N SER A 155 -3.06 -15.81 -22.84
CA SER A 155 -3.32 -17.21 -23.15
C SER A 155 -4.53 -17.72 -22.35
N GLN A 156 -5.65 -17.91 -23.03
CA GLN A 156 -6.73 -18.76 -22.55
C GLN A 156 -6.31 -20.21 -22.70
N ASP A 157 -5.26 -20.63 -22.00
CA ASP A 157 -4.86 -22.04 -22.01
C ASP A 157 -5.85 -22.83 -21.14
N GLY A 158 -6.94 -23.28 -21.78
CA GLY A 158 -7.89 -24.23 -21.22
C GLY A 158 -9.20 -23.66 -20.68
N VAL A 159 -9.57 -22.40 -20.97
CA VAL A 159 -10.93 -21.91 -20.69
C VAL A 159 -11.82 -22.23 -21.90
N PRO A 160 -12.73 -23.22 -21.80
CA PRO A 160 -13.67 -23.47 -22.87
C PRO A 160 -14.56 -22.25 -23.14
N PRO A 161 -15.06 -22.08 -24.37
CA PRO A 161 -15.87 -20.93 -24.73
C PRO A 161 -17.13 -20.82 -23.83
N PRO A 162 -17.62 -19.60 -23.54
CA PRO A 162 -18.76 -19.35 -22.64
C PRO A 162 -20.00 -20.22 -22.90
N SER A 163 -20.20 -20.63 -24.16
CA SER A 163 -21.24 -21.57 -24.60
C SER A 163 -21.27 -22.92 -23.87
N GLN A 164 -20.19 -23.30 -23.18
CA GLN A 164 -20.12 -24.55 -22.42
C GLN A 164 -20.59 -24.43 -20.96
N TYR A 165 -20.72 -23.21 -20.42
CA TYR A 165 -21.09 -22.98 -19.02
C TYR A 165 -22.58 -22.68 -18.81
N MET A 166 -23.30 -22.27 -19.86
CA MET A 166 -24.75 -22.03 -19.80
C MET A 166 -25.53 -23.14 -20.51
N LYS A 167 -25.63 -24.32 -19.88
CA LYS A 167 -26.80 -25.18 -20.11
C LYS A 167 -27.74 -24.98 -18.94
N VAL A 168 -28.65 -24.01 -19.08
CA VAL A 168 -29.79 -23.89 -18.17
C VAL A 168 -30.69 -25.10 -18.43
N PRO A 169 -30.97 -25.96 -17.43
CA PRO A 169 -31.92 -27.05 -17.60
C PRO A 169 -33.30 -26.48 -17.94
N ALA A 170 -33.97 -27.08 -18.92
CA ALA A 170 -35.37 -26.80 -19.25
C ALA A 170 -36.31 -27.26 -18.14
#